data_AF-A0A373Q8V3-F1
#
_entry.id   AF-A0A373Q8V3-F1
#
_cell.length_a   1.000
_cell.length_b   1.000
_cell.length_c   1.000
_cell.angle_alpha   90.00
_cell.angle_beta   90.00
_cell.angle_gamma   90.00
#
_symmetry.space_group_name_H-M   'P 1'
#
loop_
_entity.id
_entity.type
_entity.pdbx_description
1 polymer ?
#
loop_
_entity_poly.entity_id
_entity_poly.type
_entity_poly.pdbx_seq_one_letter_code
_entity_poly.pdbx_strand_id
1 'polypeptide(L)' 'MYIAIARHENIAAYKALRMAGIEPTEANMNRYIECEYLSFEIKADGKYYCCYNDGLQSVSVEVSTLKAI' A
#
# COMPACT_ATOMS: atom_id res chain seq x y z
N MET A 1 7.25 11.33 -9.79
CA MET A 1 6.27 10.92 -10.83
C MET A 1 4.92 10.75 -10.14
N TYR A 2 3.78 11.05 -10.78
CA TYR A 2 2.48 10.77 -10.17
C TYR A 2 2.03 9.37 -10.58
N ILE A 3 1.85 8.48 -9.61
CA ILE A 3 1.38 7.11 -9.88
C ILE A 3 -0.13 7.12 -9.75
N ALA A 4 -0.82 6.94 -10.88
CA ALA A 4 -2.26 6.79 -10.90
C ALA A 4 -2.65 5.42 -10.32
N ILE A 5 -3.15 5.42 -9.09
CA ILE A 5 -3.71 4.23 -8.42
C ILE A 5 -5.19 4.44 -8.13
N ALA A 6 -5.96 3.36 -8.08
CA ALA A 6 -7.38 3.38 -7.75
C ALA A 6 -7.61 3.88 -6.31
N ARG A 7 -8.82 4.40 -6.03
CA ARG A 7 -9.18 4.91 -4.68
C ARG A 7 -8.96 3.87 -3.58
N HIS A 8 -9.29 2.61 -3.84
CA HIS A 8 -9.11 1.49 -2.91
C HIS A 8 -7.63 1.19 -2.64
N GLU A 9 -6.79 1.26 -3.66
CA GLU A 9 -5.34 1.08 -3.55
C GLU A 9 -4.73 2.22 -2.74
N ASN A 10 -5.19 3.45 -2.96
CA ASN A 10 -4.76 4.61 -2.17
C ASN A 10 -5.10 4.44 -0.68
N ILE A 11 -6.32 4.04 -0.35
CA ILE A 11 -6.72 3.80 1.05
C ILE A 11 -5.89 2.67 1.68
N ALA A 12 -5.63 1.58 0.94
CA ALA A 12 -4.82 0.47 1.42
C ALA A 12 -3.36 0.89 1.66
N ALA A 13 -2.78 1.67 0.75
CA ALA A 13 -1.46 2.27 0.88
C ALA A 13 -1.34 3.18 2.11
N TYR A 14 -2.31 4.07 2.31
CA TYR A 14 -2.35 4.95 3.49
C TYR A 14 -2.39 4.14 4.78
N LYS A 15 -3.18 3.06 4.81
CA LYS A 15 -3.26 2.18 5.98
C LYS A 15 -1.96 1.40 6.19
N ALA A 16 -1.34 0.89 5.13
CA ALA A 16 -0.06 0.17 5.21
C ALA A 16 1.05 1.09 5.77
N LEU A 17 1.18 2.31 5.25
CA LEU A 17 2.14 3.30 5.73
C LEU A 17 1.90 3.66 7.21
N ARG A 18 0.65 3.93 7.59
CA ARG A 18 0.31 4.23 8.99
C ARG A 18 0.66 3.07 9.93
N MET A 19 0.41 1.82 9.51
CA MET A 19 0.77 0.62 10.29
C MET A 19 2.28 0.42 10.38
N ALA A 20 3.04 0.85 9.37
CA ALA A 20 4.50 0.86 9.36
C ALA A 20 5.11 2.04 10.14
N GLY A 21 4.29 2.88 10.78
CA GLY A 21 4.75 4.06 11.52
C GLY A 21 5.16 5.25 10.64
N ILE A 22 4.83 5.20 9.35
CA ILE A 22 5.14 6.24 8.37
C ILE A 22 3.96 7.19 8.21
N GLU A 23 4.23 8.48 8.10
CA GLU A 23 3.19 9.46 7.82
C GLU A 23 2.57 9.18 6.43
N PRO A 24 1.26 8.89 6.34
CA PRO A 24 0.62 8.51 5.10
C PRO A 24 0.28 9.77 4.28
N THR A 25 1.31 10.40 3.71
CA THR A 25 1.16 11.49 2.74
C THR A 25 1.26 10.96 1.32
N GLU A 26 0.68 11.68 0.38
CA GLU A 26 0.76 11.33 -1.04
C GLU A 26 2.22 11.32 -1.54
N ALA A 27 3.04 12.26 -1.05
CA ALA A 27 4.46 12.33 -1.35
C ALA A 27 5.21 11.09 -0.86
N ASN A 28 4.94 10.64 0.37
CA ASN A 28 5.53 9.41 0.90
C ASN A 28 5.06 8.21 0.08
N MET A 29 3.76 8.05 -0.13
CA MET A 29 3.21 6.94 -0.91
C MET A 29 3.89 6.83 -2.29
N ASN A 30 3.93 7.92 -3.06
CA ASN A 30 4.58 7.92 -4.37
C ASN A 30 6.06 7.52 -4.26
N ARG A 31 6.79 8.09 -3.29
CA ARG A 31 8.20 7.76 -3.05
C ARG A 31 8.41 6.28 -2.71
N TYR A 32 7.59 5.71 -1.83
CA TYR A 32 7.74 4.31 -1.43
C TYR A 32 7.33 3.34 -2.54
N ILE A 33 6.40 3.71 -3.43
CA ILE A 33 6.09 2.91 -4.63
C ILE A 33 7.26 3.01 -5.63
N GLU A 34 7.78 4.22 -5.89
CA GLU A 34 8.92 4.41 -6.80
C GLU A 34 10.18 3.67 -6.32
N CYS A 35 10.37 3.56 -5.01
CA CYS A 35 11.48 2.80 -4.41
C CYS A 35 11.16 1.31 -4.17
N GLU A 36 10.03 0.80 -4.68
CA GLU A 36 9.60 -0.60 -4.55
C GLU A 36 9.39 -1.10 -3.12
N TYR A 37 9.38 -0.20 -2.13
CA TYR A 37 9.04 -0.52 -0.74
C TYR A 37 7.53 -0.68 -0.54
N LEU A 38 6.72 -0.07 -1.40
CA LEU A 38 5.26 -0.22 -1.40
C LEU A 38 4.81 -0.80 -2.74
N SER A 39 4.22 -1.98 -2.72
CA SER A 39 3.76 -2.69 -3.92
C SER A 39 2.31 -3.14 -3.78
N PHE A 40 1.70 -3.47 -4.91
CA PHE A 40 0.37 -4.08 -4.95
C PHE A 40 0.45 -5.42 -5.65
N GLU A 41 -0.04 -6.47 -5.02
CA GLU A 41 0.09 -7.84 -5.52
C GLU A 41 -1.07 -8.74 -5.09
N ILE A 42 -1.33 -9.77 -5.89
CA ILE A 42 -2.26 -10.84 -5.55
C ILE A 42 -1.47 -11.94 -4.84
N LYS A 43 -1.86 -12.28 -3.61
CA LYS A 43 -1.19 -13.33 -2.82
C LYS A 43 -1.78 -14.72 -3.11
N ALA A 44 -1.16 -15.76 -2.53
CA ALA A 44 -1.52 -17.16 -2.75
C ALA A 44 -2.96 -17.52 -2.35
N ASP A 45 -3.60 -16.72 -1.49
CA ASP A 45 -5.00 -16.85 -1.12
C ASP A 45 -5.97 -16.23 -2.15
N GLY A 46 -5.44 -15.70 -3.26
CA GLY A 46 -6.19 -15.11 -4.36
C GLY A 46 -6.69 -13.68 -4.09
N LYS A 47 -6.30 -13.07 -2.97
CA LYS A 47 -6.74 -11.73 -2.58
C LYS A 47 -5.72 -10.67 -2.99
N TYR A 48 -6.22 -9.46 -3.22
CA TYR A 48 -5.42 -8.32 -3.63
C TYR A 48 -4.95 -7.52 -2.42
N TYR A 49 -3.65 -7.28 -2.30
CA TYR A 49 -3.01 -6.63 -1.16
C TYR A 49 -2.16 -5.44 -1.59
N CYS A 50 -2.12 -4.43 -0.72
CA CYS A 50 -1.05 -3.45 -0.66
C CYS A 50 -0.02 -3.92 0.36
N CYS A 51 1.23 -4.02 -0.06
CA CYS A 51 2.33 -4.55 0.71
C CYS A 51 3.39 -3.47 0.90
N TYR A 52 3.71 -3.18 2.16
CA TYR A 52 4.87 -2.39 2.51
C TYR A 52 5.97 -3.32 3.04
N ASN A 53 7.18 -3.19 2.52
CA ASN A 53 8.35 -3.95 2.97
C ASN A 53 9.61 -3.10 2.83
N ASP A 54 10.34 -2.87 3.91
CA ASP A 54 11.61 -2.13 3.94
C ASP A 54 12.82 -3.02 4.28
N GLY A 55 12.65 -4.34 4.28
CA GLY A 55 13.65 -5.33 4.68
C GLY A 55 13.78 -5.55 6.19
N LEU A 56 13.14 -4.72 7.02
CA LEU A 56 13.10 -4.86 8.48
C LEU A 56 11.69 -5.23 8.98
N GLN A 57 10.67 -4.63 8.38
CA GLN A 57 9.26 -4.87 8.65
C GLN A 57 8.49 -5.10 7.36
N SER A 58 7.47 -5.95 7.45
CA SER A 58 6.56 -6.24 6.35
C SER A 58 5.13 -6.08 6.82
N VAL A 59 4.39 -5.19 6.18
CA VAL A 59 2.97 -4.92 6.43
C VAL A 59 2.18 -5.27 5.18
N SER A 60 1.04 -5.92 5.33
CA SER A 60 0.16 -6.23 4.19
C SER A 60 -1.29 -5.91 4.54
N VAL A 61 -1.93 -5.14 3.67
CA VAL A 61 -3.30 -4.66 3.83
C VAL A 61 -4.14 -5.12 2.64
N GLU A 62 -5.19 -5.89 2.90
CA GLU A 62 -6.09 -6.37 1.85
C GLU A 62 -6.86 -5.19 1.22
N VAL A 63 -6.71 -4.99 -0.08
CA VAL A 63 -7.38 -3.93 -0.86
C VAL A 63 -8.87 -4.26 -1.03
N SER A 64 -9.19 -5.54 -1.22
CA SER A 64 -10.56 -6.04 -1.50
C SER A 64 -11.57 -5.83 -0.37
N THR A 65 -11.09 -5.60 0.87
CA THR A 65 -11.97 -5.38 2.04
C THR A 65 -12.40 -3.93 2.23
N LEU A 66 -11.86 -3.01 1.43
CA LEU A 66 -12.20 -1.60 1.51
C LEU A 66 -13.52 -1.41 0.75
N LYS A 67 -14.65 -1.57 1.45
CA LYS A 67 -15.97 -1.22 0.90
C LYS A 67 -15.89 0.19 0.31
N ALA A 68 -16.32 0.36 -0.94
CA ALA A 68 -16.55 1.68 -1.50
C ALA A 68 -17.53 2.40 -0.56
N ILE A 69 -17.03 3.39 0.19
CA ILE A 69 -17.86 4.34 0.94
C ILE A 69 -18.22 5.47 -0.02
#